data_AF-A0A0N5BG26-F1
#
_entry.id   AF-A0A0N5BG26-F1
#
_cell.length_a   1.000
_cell.length_b   1.000
_cell.length_c   1.000
_cell.angle_alpha   90.00
_cell.angle_beta   90.00
_cell.angle_gamma   90.00
#
_symmetry.space_group_name_H-M   'P 1'
#
loop_
_entity.id
_entity.type
_entity.pdbx_description
1 polymer ?
#
loop_
_entity_poly.entity_id
_entity_poly.type
_entity_poly.pdbx_seq_one_letter_code
_entity_poly.pdbx_strand_id
1 'polypeptide(L)'
;MKNLLLLFLTFTLLSAIKSNIISNSTSTDKYKGVIYNKKVVKESYFVAPRYKLATCAVHKSFSAMLTSILCYLNMEKKFLKRYNHLADFKFNHRTCVTKKNSNLKSFSELIKIHSKGDEVNFLKTWKVIMVVRNPIERFISGFVHLCYTHKIRHFKKFCLGCGRNFKCFVYKLYNILTSGYISAIHGYSQMKAHFYPQTMQCNYFKNKNKFVVLKFDPKNLDSFYKSLEEILIQQNVPREKVEFIDKEIRTYRIKHSTTGKAKTIEFIEKFYNEKGVIEKLIEIFYSDFKEFDFQLPNI
;
A
#
# COMPACT_ATOMS: atom_id res chain seq x y z
N MET A 1 -17.11 -44.78 3.14
CA MET A 1 -16.20 -44.77 1.96
C MET A 1 -16.37 -43.55 1.04
N LYS A 2 -17.57 -42.99 0.82
CA LYS A 2 -17.76 -41.81 -0.07
C LYS A 2 -17.05 -40.52 0.41
N ASN A 3 -16.95 -40.25 1.71
CA ASN A 3 -16.30 -39.04 2.25
C ASN A 3 -14.76 -39.03 2.10
N LEU A 4 -14.12 -40.20 2.03
CA LEU A 4 -12.66 -40.30 1.89
C LEU A 4 -12.22 -40.02 0.44
N LEU A 5 -13.05 -40.38 -0.54
CA LEU A 5 -12.84 -40.09 -1.96
C LEU A 5 -12.93 -38.59 -2.27
N LEU A 6 -13.87 -37.89 -1.60
CA LEU A 6 -14.06 -36.44 -1.76
C LEU A 6 -12.87 -35.64 -1.21
N LEU A 7 -12.32 -36.07 -0.07
CA LEU A 7 -11.10 -35.49 0.52
C LEU A 7 -9.89 -35.69 -0.39
N PHE A 8 -9.71 -36.88 -0.96
CA PHE A 8 -8.63 -37.15 -1.92
C PHE A 8 -8.75 -36.31 -3.19
N LEU A 9 -9.95 -36.17 -3.74
CA LEU A 9 -10.22 -35.34 -4.93
C LEU A 9 -9.96 -33.85 -4.69
N THR A 10 -10.28 -33.34 -3.51
CA THR A 10 -10.00 -31.93 -3.16
C THR A 10 -8.50 -31.67 -2.98
N PHE A 11 -7.76 -32.62 -2.40
CA PHE A 11 -6.32 -32.50 -2.19
C PHE A 11 -5.53 -32.58 -3.51
N THR A 12 -5.95 -33.45 -4.42
CA THR A 12 -5.33 -33.56 -5.76
C THR A 12 -5.63 -32.33 -6.63
N LEU A 13 -6.82 -31.73 -6.51
CA LEU A 13 -7.17 -30.49 -7.22
C LEU A 13 -6.37 -29.27 -6.69
N LEU A 14 -6.23 -29.12 -5.37
CA LEU A 14 -5.38 -28.09 -4.76
C LEU A 14 -3.90 -28.27 -5.12
N SER A 15 -3.42 -29.52 -5.15
CA SER A 15 -2.08 -29.88 -5.61
C SER A 15 -1.86 -29.49 -7.08
N ALA A 16 -2.84 -29.80 -7.95
CA ALA A 16 -2.78 -29.51 -9.38
C ALA A 16 -2.82 -28.00 -9.69
N ILE A 17 -3.62 -27.23 -8.94
CA ILE A 17 -3.65 -25.76 -9.04
C ILE A 17 -2.30 -25.19 -8.59
N LYS A 18 -1.75 -25.68 -7.47
CA LYS A 18 -0.45 -25.25 -6.96
C LYS A 18 0.68 -25.57 -7.96
N SER A 19 0.67 -26.76 -8.57
CA SER A 19 1.66 -27.16 -9.57
C SER A 19 1.52 -26.39 -10.88
N ASN A 20 0.31 -26.05 -11.34
CA ASN A 20 0.10 -25.22 -12.53
C ASN A 20 0.48 -23.74 -12.32
N ILE A 21 0.29 -23.22 -11.10
CA ILE A 21 0.80 -21.89 -10.73
C ILE A 21 2.33 -21.88 -10.69
N ILE A 22 2.96 -22.95 -10.20
CA ILE A 22 4.42 -23.10 -10.15
C ILE A 22 5.02 -23.34 -11.54
N SER A 23 4.39 -24.14 -12.41
CA SER A 23 4.90 -24.40 -13.76
C SER A 23 4.85 -23.14 -14.64
N ASN A 24 3.77 -22.34 -14.55
CA ASN A 24 3.68 -21.04 -15.24
C ASN A 24 4.56 -19.94 -14.62
N SER A 25 5.04 -20.11 -13.38
CA SER A 25 5.96 -19.13 -12.78
C SER A 25 7.38 -19.19 -13.34
N THR A 26 7.79 -20.33 -13.91
CA THR A 26 9.17 -20.52 -14.40
C THR A 26 9.53 -19.64 -15.61
N SER A 27 8.55 -19.31 -16.45
CA SER A 27 8.71 -18.37 -17.59
C SER A 27 8.73 -16.90 -17.16
N THR A 28 7.99 -16.55 -16.10
CA THR A 28 7.87 -15.17 -15.59
C THR A 28 8.98 -14.79 -14.59
N ASP A 29 9.78 -15.76 -14.13
CA ASP A 29 10.80 -15.56 -13.11
C ASP A 29 12.06 -14.81 -13.57
N LYS A 30 12.39 -14.82 -14.87
CA LYS A 30 13.65 -14.24 -15.40
C LYS A 30 13.85 -12.77 -14.97
N TYR A 31 12.78 -11.99 -14.90
CA TYR A 31 12.85 -10.56 -14.53
C TYR A 31 12.25 -10.24 -13.17
N LYS A 32 11.56 -11.20 -12.54
CA LYS A 32 10.86 -11.00 -11.27
C LYS A 32 11.84 -10.57 -10.18
N GLY A 33 12.93 -11.31 -10.00
CA GLY A 33 13.99 -10.95 -9.05
C GLY A 33 14.60 -9.57 -9.33
N VAL A 34 14.83 -9.22 -10.60
CA VAL A 34 15.41 -7.92 -10.99
C VAL A 34 14.47 -6.76 -10.65
N ILE A 35 13.17 -6.91 -10.91
CA ILE A 35 12.17 -5.88 -10.65
C ILE A 35 12.04 -5.63 -9.14
N TYR A 36 11.98 -6.69 -8.34
CA TYR A 36 11.86 -6.58 -6.88
C TYR A 36 13.13 -6.06 -6.21
N ASN A 37 14.31 -6.32 -6.78
CA ASN A 37 15.59 -5.85 -6.23
C ASN A 37 15.98 -4.42 -6.64
N LYS A 38 15.29 -3.83 -7.62
CA LYS A 38 15.55 -2.48 -8.12
C LYS A 38 14.45 -1.48 -7.73
N LYS A 39 14.83 -0.21 -7.60
CA LYS A 39 13.93 0.89 -7.19
C LYS A 39 12.97 1.28 -8.33
N VAL A 40 11.91 0.49 -8.52
CA VAL A 40 10.91 0.71 -9.58
C VAL A 40 9.85 1.75 -9.20
N VAL A 41 9.49 1.87 -7.92
CA VAL A 41 8.58 2.91 -7.41
C VAL A 41 9.38 3.97 -6.64
N LYS A 42 9.03 5.24 -6.85
CA LYS A 42 9.63 6.34 -6.07
C LYS A 42 9.16 6.25 -4.62
N GLU A 43 10.12 6.30 -3.70
CA GLU A 43 9.85 6.28 -2.27
C GLU A 43 9.49 7.68 -1.77
N SER A 44 8.70 7.75 -0.71
CA SER A 44 8.44 8.99 0.02
C SER A 44 8.20 8.65 1.48
N TYR A 45 9.10 9.12 2.33
CA TYR A 45 9.04 8.93 3.77
C TYR A 45 8.66 10.23 4.46
N PHE A 46 7.60 10.20 5.24
CA PHE A 46 7.18 11.32 6.08
C PHE A 46 7.60 11.06 7.51
N VAL A 47 7.92 12.12 8.25
CA VAL A 47 8.56 12.00 9.57
C VAL A 47 7.90 12.90 10.61
N ALA A 48 7.91 12.43 11.85
CA ALA A 48 7.64 13.22 13.05
C ALA A 48 8.85 13.08 13.99
N PRO A 49 9.94 13.84 13.76
CA PRO A 49 11.24 13.58 14.40
C PRO A 49 11.24 13.69 15.92
N ARG A 50 10.40 14.56 16.49
CA ARG A 50 10.21 14.69 17.95
C ARG A 50 9.86 13.35 18.61
N TYR A 51 9.14 12.51 17.88
CA TYR A 51 8.67 11.20 18.35
C TYR A 51 9.42 10.05 17.68
N LYS A 52 10.50 10.31 16.93
CA LYS A 52 11.27 9.28 16.20
C LYS A 52 10.40 8.36 15.33
N LEU A 53 9.33 8.92 14.78
CA LEU A 53 8.40 8.23 13.90
C LEU A 53 8.67 8.58 12.45
N ALA A 54 8.61 7.57 11.59
CA ALA A 54 8.60 7.74 10.14
C ALA A 54 7.56 6.81 9.52
N THR A 55 7.09 7.15 8.32
CA THR A 55 6.26 6.24 7.52
C THR A 55 6.65 6.27 6.06
N CYS A 56 6.63 5.12 5.39
CA CYS A 56 6.66 5.07 3.94
C CYS A 56 5.25 5.15 3.36
N ALA A 57 5.06 6.02 2.37
CA ALA A 57 3.76 6.20 1.73
C ALA A 57 3.44 5.11 0.69
N VAL A 58 2.78 4.05 1.14
CA VAL A 58 2.15 3.05 0.26
C VAL A 58 0.75 3.51 -0.13
N HIS A 59 0.58 3.99 -1.36
CA HIS A 59 -0.72 4.53 -1.78
C HIS A 59 -1.82 3.49 -1.67
N LYS A 60 -3.03 3.95 -1.31
CA LYS A 60 -4.25 3.13 -1.16
C LYS A 60 -4.26 2.17 0.04
N SER A 61 -3.24 2.25 0.89
CA SER A 61 -3.09 1.52 2.14
C SER A 61 -2.99 2.51 3.31
N PHE A 62 -4.01 3.35 3.53
CA PHE A 62 -4.06 4.36 4.61
C PHE A 62 -2.98 5.47 4.58
N SER A 63 -2.11 5.50 3.56
CA SER A 63 -0.95 6.43 3.52
C SER A 63 -1.30 7.91 3.67
N ALA A 64 -2.38 8.40 3.06
CA ALA A 64 -2.77 9.79 3.18
C ALA A 64 -3.11 10.18 4.64
N MET A 65 -3.80 9.29 5.37
CA MET A 65 -4.14 9.52 6.76
C MET A 65 -2.90 9.40 7.65
N LEU A 66 -2.04 8.39 7.43
CA LEU A 66 -0.81 8.25 8.20
C LEU A 66 0.17 9.42 7.96
N THR A 67 0.29 9.91 6.72
CA THR A 67 1.03 11.15 6.44
C THR A 67 0.41 12.33 7.18
N SER A 68 -0.93 12.44 7.19
CA SER A 68 -1.65 13.50 7.92
C SER A 68 -1.32 13.48 9.42
N ILE A 69 -1.33 12.29 10.04
CA ILE A 69 -0.96 12.10 11.45
C ILE A 69 0.48 12.57 11.70
N LEU A 70 1.45 12.12 10.89
CA LEU A 70 2.85 12.53 11.09
C LEU A 70 3.05 14.03 10.86
N CYS A 71 2.32 14.63 9.91
CA CYS A 71 2.30 16.08 9.74
C CYS A 71 1.75 16.81 10.96
N TYR A 72 0.63 16.35 11.52
CA TYR A 72 0.05 16.89 12.74
C TYR A 72 1.04 16.80 13.91
N LEU A 73 1.65 15.63 14.12
CA LEU A 73 2.63 15.43 15.19
C LEU A 73 3.89 16.30 15.03
N ASN A 74 4.34 16.53 13.80
CA ASN A 74 5.53 17.33 13.52
C ASN A 74 5.28 18.86 13.60
N MET A 75 4.05 19.32 13.37
CA MET A 75 3.73 20.76 13.31
C MET A 75 2.30 21.11 13.71
N GLU A 76 1.86 20.57 14.84
CA GLU A 76 0.52 20.69 15.40
C GLU A 76 -0.11 22.08 15.23
N LYS A 77 0.51 23.15 15.77
CA LYS A 77 -0.05 24.51 15.70
C LYS A 77 -0.34 24.96 14.26
N LYS A 78 0.58 24.65 13.33
CA LYS A 78 0.41 25.01 11.90
C LYS A 78 -0.60 24.10 11.21
N PHE A 79 -0.68 22.84 11.62
CA PHE A 79 -1.63 21.88 11.09
C PHE A 79 -3.06 22.28 11.47
N LEU A 80 -3.32 22.49 12.77
CA LEU A 80 -4.65 22.84 13.31
C LEU A 80 -5.14 24.22 12.85
N LYS A 81 -4.24 25.17 12.54
CA LYS A 81 -4.63 26.46 11.92
C LYS A 81 -5.19 26.29 10.50
N ARG A 82 -4.84 25.20 9.81
CA ARG A 82 -5.17 24.97 8.39
C ARG A 82 -6.25 23.92 8.18
N TYR A 83 -6.33 22.93 9.06
CA TYR A 83 -7.19 21.77 8.93
C TYR A 83 -7.95 21.56 10.23
N ASN A 84 -9.26 21.36 10.12
CA ASN A 84 -10.10 21.05 11.28
C ASN A 84 -9.97 19.58 11.65
N HIS A 85 -9.80 18.72 10.64
CA HIS A 85 -9.65 17.28 10.81
C HIS A 85 -8.37 16.76 10.15
N LEU A 86 -7.84 15.64 10.66
CA LEU A 86 -6.78 14.88 9.99
C LEU A 86 -7.21 14.45 8.58
N ALA A 87 -8.51 14.20 8.38
CA ALA A 87 -9.09 13.83 7.09
C ALA A 87 -9.06 14.95 6.03
N ASP A 88 -8.89 16.22 6.44
CA ASP A 88 -8.85 17.37 5.53
C ASP A 88 -7.50 17.52 4.82
N PHE A 89 -6.51 16.71 5.19
CA PHE A 89 -5.15 16.79 4.69
C PHE A 89 -5.08 16.75 3.17
N LYS A 90 -4.24 17.64 2.63
CA LYS A 90 -3.90 17.73 1.22
C LYS A 90 -2.39 17.65 1.04
N PHE A 91 -1.96 16.81 0.10
CA PHE A 91 -0.54 16.66 -0.26
C PHE A 91 0.10 17.94 -0.83
N ASN A 92 -0.68 18.98 -1.14
CA ASN A 92 -0.17 20.30 -1.50
C ASN A 92 0.21 21.17 -0.28
N HIS A 93 0.11 20.65 0.94
CA HIS A 93 0.56 21.32 2.14
C HIS A 93 2.09 21.38 2.19
N ARG A 94 2.66 22.39 1.52
CA ARG A 94 4.12 22.58 1.36
C ARG A 94 4.87 22.48 2.68
N THR A 95 4.34 23.06 3.76
CA THR A 95 5.02 23.09 5.06
C THR A 95 5.28 21.72 5.65
N CYS A 96 4.45 20.71 5.37
CA CYS A 96 4.76 19.33 5.77
C CYS A 96 5.37 18.51 4.63
N VAL A 97 4.83 18.63 3.42
CA VAL A 97 5.17 17.71 2.32
C VAL A 97 6.45 18.11 1.58
N THR A 98 6.78 19.40 1.55
CA THR A 98 7.92 19.93 0.79
C THR A 98 8.93 20.66 1.66
N LYS A 99 8.70 20.76 2.97
CA LYS A 99 9.71 21.29 3.90
C LYS A 99 10.94 20.38 3.85
N LYS A 100 12.12 21.00 3.82
CA LYS A 100 13.40 20.30 3.87
C LYS A 100 13.38 19.30 5.02
N ASN A 101 13.83 18.08 4.75
CA ASN A 101 13.89 16.95 5.69
C ASN A 101 12.53 16.41 6.20
N SER A 102 11.39 16.79 5.60
CA SER A 102 10.06 16.28 5.99
C SER A 102 9.48 15.23 5.03
N ASN A 103 10.05 15.11 3.82
CA ASN A 103 9.69 14.11 2.81
C ASN A 103 10.96 13.54 2.16
N LEU A 104 11.46 12.44 2.72
CA LEU A 104 12.73 11.82 2.33
C LEU A 104 12.51 10.78 1.22
N LYS A 105 13.50 10.60 0.35
CA LYS A 105 13.40 9.82 -0.89
C LYS A 105 14.05 8.46 -0.81
N SER A 106 14.65 8.10 0.32
CA SER A 106 15.15 6.75 0.60
C SER A 106 15.27 6.49 2.10
N PHE A 107 15.31 5.21 2.47
CA PHE A 107 15.59 4.79 3.84
C PHE A 107 16.99 5.24 4.32
N SER A 108 17.99 5.19 3.43
CA SER A 108 19.35 5.66 3.74
C SER A 108 19.38 7.17 4.05
N GLU A 109 18.56 7.96 3.37
CA GLU A 109 18.42 9.40 3.64
C GLU A 109 17.77 9.64 5.02
N LEU A 110 16.79 8.81 5.40
CA LEU A 110 16.19 8.78 6.74
C LEU A 110 17.26 8.62 7.82
N ILE A 111 18.11 7.59 7.71
CA ILE A 111 19.18 7.30 8.67
C ILE A 111 20.21 8.44 8.69
N LYS A 112 20.63 8.91 7.51
CA LYS A 112 21.63 9.98 7.39
C LYS A 112 21.18 11.27 8.08
N ILE A 113 19.92 11.67 7.87
CA ILE A 113 19.40 12.94 8.41
C ILE A 113 19.06 12.83 9.89
N HIS A 114 18.47 11.72 10.32
CA HIS A 114 17.88 11.60 11.65
C HIS A 114 18.72 10.83 12.66
N SER A 115 19.82 10.21 12.22
CA SER A 115 20.78 9.51 13.09
C SER A 115 22.23 9.77 12.67
N LYS A 116 22.49 10.78 11.82
CA LYS A 116 23.84 11.10 11.31
C LYS A 116 24.56 9.91 10.66
N GLY A 117 23.80 8.95 10.11
CA GLY A 117 24.35 7.73 9.51
C GLY A 117 24.45 6.53 10.47
N ASP A 118 24.22 6.70 11.77
CA ASP A 118 24.19 5.60 12.74
C ASP A 118 22.92 4.77 12.58
N GLU A 119 23.03 3.70 11.79
CA GLU A 119 21.94 2.77 11.51
C GLU A 119 21.51 1.99 12.75
N VAL A 120 22.45 1.57 13.60
CA VAL A 120 22.15 0.75 14.78
C VAL A 120 21.29 1.55 15.76
N ASN A 121 21.70 2.78 16.09
CA ASN A 121 20.92 3.65 16.96
C ASN A 121 19.58 4.06 16.32
N PHE A 122 19.57 4.28 14.99
CA PHE A 122 18.32 4.58 14.29
C PHE A 122 17.32 3.44 14.45
N LEU A 123 17.71 2.20 14.14
CA LEU A 123 16.82 1.04 14.22
C LEU A 123 16.39 0.71 15.66
N LYS A 124 17.23 1.03 16.66
CA LYS A 124 16.89 0.87 18.08
C LYS A 124 15.84 1.88 18.55
N THR A 125 15.86 3.11 18.01
CA THR A 125 15.10 4.22 18.59
C THR A 125 13.97 4.75 17.72
N TRP A 126 14.00 4.52 16.41
CA TRP A 126 12.96 4.95 15.48
C TRP A 126 12.01 3.80 15.13
N LYS A 127 10.74 4.15 14.89
CA LYS A 127 9.76 3.24 14.28
C LYS A 127 9.39 3.75 12.90
N VAL A 128 9.73 2.95 11.87
CA VAL A 128 9.36 3.24 10.48
C VAL A 128 8.14 2.39 10.10
N ILE A 129 6.98 3.03 10.05
CA ILE A 129 5.70 2.34 9.81
C ILE A 129 5.47 2.17 8.30
N MET A 130 5.16 0.95 7.88
CA MET A 130 4.65 0.65 6.55
C MET A 130 3.26 0.04 6.67
N VAL A 131 2.26 0.71 6.12
CA VAL A 131 0.89 0.18 6.10
C VAL A 131 0.66 -0.58 4.80
N VAL A 132 0.24 -1.82 4.93
CA VAL A 132 -0.10 -2.71 3.80
C VAL A 132 -1.59 -3.02 3.82
N ARG A 133 -2.16 -3.32 2.66
CA ARG A 133 -3.59 -3.66 2.49
C ARG A 133 -3.71 -4.91 1.62
N ASN A 134 -4.77 -5.70 1.78
CA ASN A 134 -5.06 -6.81 0.88
C ASN A 134 -4.94 -6.34 -0.60
N PRO A 135 -4.17 -7.03 -1.46
CA PRO A 135 -3.86 -6.52 -2.79
C PRO A 135 -5.07 -6.29 -3.70
N ILE A 136 -6.09 -7.16 -3.64
CA ILE A 136 -7.32 -7.01 -4.44
C ILE A 136 -8.10 -5.79 -3.98
N GLU A 137 -8.30 -5.66 -2.67
CA GLU A 137 -8.95 -4.50 -2.06
C GLU A 137 -8.24 -3.19 -2.38
N ARG A 138 -6.91 -3.21 -2.35
CA ARG A 138 -6.06 -2.08 -2.74
C ARG A 138 -6.24 -1.72 -4.22
N PHE A 139 -6.25 -2.73 -5.09
CA PHE A 139 -6.52 -2.54 -6.52
C PHE A 139 -7.90 -1.91 -6.76
N ILE A 140 -8.96 -2.46 -6.17
CA ILE A 140 -10.33 -1.93 -6.28
C ILE A 140 -10.38 -0.47 -5.84
N SER A 141 -9.79 -0.15 -4.68
CA SER A 141 -9.70 1.21 -4.15
C SER A 141 -8.94 2.17 -5.07
N GLY A 142 -7.86 1.69 -5.69
CA GLY A 142 -7.09 2.42 -6.70
C GLY A 142 -7.90 2.68 -7.96
N PHE A 143 -8.45 1.61 -8.55
CA PHE A 143 -9.13 1.63 -9.83
C PHE A 143 -10.43 2.42 -9.76
N VAL A 144 -11.26 2.21 -8.74
CA VAL A 144 -12.52 2.95 -8.59
C VAL A 144 -12.23 4.45 -8.45
N HIS A 145 -11.30 4.82 -7.57
CA HIS A 145 -10.95 6.21 -7.36
C HIS A 145 -10.39 6.87 -8.62
N LEU A 146 -9.40 6.24 -9.26
CA LEU A 146 -8.60 6.90 -10.29
C LEU A 146 -9.19 6.71 -11.70
N CYS A 147 -9.71 5.53 -11.98
CA CYS A 147 -10.12 5.12 -13.32
C CYS A 147 -11.63 5.07 -13.51
N TYR A 148 -12.38 4.66 -12.49
CA TYR A 148 -13.82 4.58 -12.62
C TYR A 148 -14.48 5.97 -12.54
N THR A 149 -14.08 6.81 -11.57
CA THR A 149 -14.72 8.12 -11.38
C THR A 149 -14.33 9.21 -12.40
N HIS A 150 -13.21 9.07 -13.12
CA HIS A 150 -12.71 10.05 -14.12
C HIS A 150 -12.37 11.46 -13.59
N LYS A 151 -12.20 11.64 -12.28
CA LYS A 151 -12.01 12.98 -11.68
C LYS A 151 -10.55 13.43 -11.52
N ILE A 152 -9.61 12.81 -12.25
CA ILE A 152 -8.18 13.06 -12.05
C ILE A 152 -7.48 13.56 -13.31
N ARG A 153 -6.51 14.46 -13.10
CA ARG A 153 -5.58 14.90 -14.14
C ARG A 153 -4.74 13.71 -14.64
N HIS A 154 -4.40 13.70 -15.93
CA HIS A 154 -3.67 12.60 -16.58
C HIS A 154 -4.36 11.23 -16.49
N PHE A 155 -5.69 11.23 -16.44
CA PHE A 155 -6.54 10.03 -16.43
C PHE A 155 -6.04 8.92 -17.37
N LYS A 156 -5.75 9.25 -18.63
CA LYS A 156 -5.26 8.29 -19.64
C LYS A 156 -3.97 7.58 -19.20
N LYS A 157 -3.04 8.28 -18.53
CA LYS A 157 -1.79 7.71 -18.00
C LYS A 157 -2.01 6.88 -16.74
N PHE A 158 -2.89 7.32 -15.84
CA PHE A 158 -3.27 6.56 -14.65
C PHE A 158 -3.89 5.23 -15.00
N CYS A 159 -4.72 5.20 -16.06
CA CYS A 159 -5.54 4.06 -16.42
C CYS A 159 -5.00 3.28 -17.62
N LEU A 160 -3.71 3.44 -17.96
CA LEU A 160 -3.04 2.71 -19.04
C LEU A 160 -3.76 2.79 -20.41
N GLY A 161 -4.47 3.90 -20.64
CA GLY A 161 -5.32 4.10 -21.82
C GLY A 161 -6.60 3.25 -21.86
N CYS A 162 -6.93 2.50 -20.80
CA CYS A 162 -8.07 1.58 -20.75
C CYS A 162 -9.39 2.21 -20.27
N GLY A 163 -9.38 3.46 -19.79
CA GLY A 163 -10.58 4.10 -19.28
C GLY A 163 -11.17 3.38 -18.05
N ARG A 164 -12.47 3.04 -18.10
CA ARG A 164 -13.17 2.25 -17.05
C ARG A 164 -12.98 0.73 -17.21
N ASN A 165 -12.34 0.26 -18.27
CA ASN A 165 -12.19 -1.18 -18.53
C ASN A 165 -11.09 -1.76 -17.64
N PHE A 166 -11.49 -2.38 -16.52
CA PHE A 166 -10.57 -2.99 -15.57
C PHE A 166 -9.90 -4.25 -16.14
N LYS A 167 -10.55 -5.00 -17.04
CA LYS A 167 -9.94 -6.15 -17.72
C LYS A 167 -8.71 -5.69 -18.52
N CYS A 168 -8.91 -4.72 -19.41
CA CYS A 168 -7.82 -4.09 -20.17
C CYS A 168 -6.69 -3.60 -19.26
N PHE A 169 -7.04 -2.94 -18.16
CA PHE A 169 -6.06 -2.42 -17.22
C PHE A 169 -5.20 -3.53 -16.61
N VAL A 170 -5.84 -4.58 -16.09
CA VAL A 170 -5.14 -5.70 -15.42
C VAL A 170 -4.21 -6.42 -16.39
N TYR A 171 -4.66 -6.73 -17.61
CA TYR A 171 -3.79 -7.37 -18.60
C TYR A 171 -2.63 -6.49 -19.04
N LYS A 172 -2.84 -5.17 -19.22
CA LYS A 172 -1.72 -4.25 -19.50
C LYS A 172 -0.75 -4.14 -18.34
N LEU A 173 -1.24 -4.09 -17.10
CA LEU A 173 -0.39 -4.05 -15.91
C LEU A 173 0.45 -5.34 -15.80
N TYR A 174 -0.17 -6.50 -16.02
CA TYR A 174 0.54 -7.78 -16.08
C TYR A 174 1.67 -7.74 -17.10
N ASN A 175 1.37 -7.35 -18.34
CA ASN A 175 2.37 -7.26 -19.41
C ASN A 175 3.51 -6.30 -19.05
N ILE A 176 3.21 -5.13 -18.46
CA ILE A 176 4.24 -4.18 -18.00
C ILE A 176 5.20 -4.84 -17.01
N LEU A 177 4.67 -5.63 -16.07
CA LEU A 177 5.47 -6.26 -15.01
C LEU A 177 6.20 -7.53 -15.48
N THR A 178 5.70 -8.23 -16.49
CA THR A 178 6.34 -9.44 -17.03
C THR A 178 7.29 -9.17 -18.20
N SER A 179 7.16 -8.06 -18.92
CA SER A 179 8.10 -7.63 -19.97
C SER A 179 9.47 -7.16 -19.45
N GLY A 180 9.66 -7.10 -18.13
CA GLY A 180 10.95 -6.86 -17.49
C GLY A 180 11.17 -5.44 -16.96
N TYR A 181 12.37 -5.22 -16.40
CA TYR A 181 12.68 -4.02 -15.61
C TYR A 181 12.48 -2.70 -16.37
N ILE A 182 12.86 -2.63 -17.65
CA ILE A 182 12.76 -1.41 -18.46
C ILE A 182 11.29 -1.01 -18.63
N SER A 183 10.39 -1.96 -18.87
CA SER A 183 8.94 -1.69 -18.95
C SER A 183 8.40 -1.21 -17.60
N ALA A 184 8.76 -1.92 -16.52
CA ALA A 184 8.32 -1.60 -15.17
C ALA A 184 8.78 -0.20 -14.70
N ILE A 185 10.02 0.21 -14.99
CA ILE A 185 10.57 1.50 -14.53
C ILE A 185 9.99 2.69 -15.31
N HIS A 186 9.70 2.55 -16.61
CA HIS A 186 9.18 3.65 -17.45
C HIS A 186 7.67 3.91 -17.26
N GLY A 187 6.96 3.06 -16.53
CA GLY A 187 5.56 3.29 -16.16
C GLY A 187 5.35 4.65 -15.48
N TYR A 188 4.21 5.29 -15.74
CA TYR A 188 3.88 6.59 -15.18
C TYR A 188 3.96 6.57 -13.65
N SER A 189 4.76 7.48 -13.06
CA SER A 189 5.14 7.43 -11.64
C SER A 189 3.96 7.30 -10.66
N GLN A 190 2.89 8.05 -10.89
CA GLN A 190 1.70 7.98 -10.02
C GLN A 190 0.91 6.70 -10.24
N MET A 191 0.84 6.17 -11.46
CA MET A 191 0.23 4.85 -11.71
C MET A 191 1.00 3.77 -10.94
N LYS A 192 2.34 3.77 -11.03
CA LYS A 192 3.19 2.81 -10.30
C LYS A 192 2.93 2.86 -8.80
N ALA A 193 2.92 4.05 -8.21
CA ALA A 193 2.69 4.22 -6.78
C ALA A 193 1.34 3.63 -6.31
N HIS A 194 0.30 3.69 -7.15
CA HIS A 194 -1.04 3.21 -6.77
C HIS A 194 -1.31 1.75 -7.11
N PHE A 195 -0.67 1.20 -8.15
CA PHE A 195 -1.04 -0.10 -8.71
C PHE A 195 0.07 -1.15 -8.73
N TYR A 196 1.34 -0.79 -8.53
CA TYR A 196 2.38 -1.80 -8.41
C TYR A 196 2.30 -2.51 -7.05
N PRO A 197 2.80 -3.76 -6.96
CA PRO A 197 2.89 -4.49 -5.70
C PRO A 197 3.52 -3.65 -4.59
N GLN A 198 3.01 -3.80 -3.38
CA GLN A 198 3.45 -3.11 -2.18
C GLN A 198 4.88 -3.49 -1.81
N THR A 199 5.27 -4.73 -2.08
CA THR A 199 6.65 -5.24 -1.98
C THR A 199 7.63 -4.55 -2.94
N MET A 200 7.15 -3.90 -4.02
CA MET A 200 7.99 -3.06 -4.91
C MET A 200 8.13 -1.60 -4.44
N GLN A 201 7.43 -1.23 -3.37
CA GLN A 201 7.46 0.13 -2.81
C GLN A 201 8.47 0.20 -1.67
N CYS A 202 8.86 1.43 -1.29
CA CYS A 202 9.68 1.67 -0.10
C CYS A 202 11.04 0.95 -0.11
N ASN A 203 11.49 0.48 -1.29
CA ASN A 203 12.64 -0.42 -1.40
C ASN A 203 12.55 -1.56 -0.37
N TYR A 204 11.35 -2.14 -0.24
CA TYR A 204 10.95 -3.01 0.87
C TYR A 204 11.90 -4.19 1.04
N PHE A 205 12.25 -4.91 -0.03
CA PHE A 205 13.14 -6.08 0.08
C PHE A 205 14.48 -5.78 0.74
N LYS A 206 15.07 -4.59 0.51
CA LYS A 206 16.34 -4.19 1.13
C LYS A 206 16.17 -3.74 2.59
N ASN A 207 14.96 -3.39 3.01
CA ASN A 207 14.67 -2.82 4.32
C ASN A 207 13.60 -3.60 5.09
N LYS A 208 13.29 -4.84 4.68
CA LYS A 208 12.15 -5.63 5.15
C LYS A 208 12.09 -5.68 6.69
N ASN A 209 13.22 -6.00 7.31
CA ASN A 209 13.34 -6.14 8.76
C ASN A 209 13.42 -4.81 9.53
N LYS A 210 13.37 -3.67 8.82
CA LYS A 210 13.48 -2.32 9.38
C LYS A 210 12.12 -1.62 9.49
N PHE A 211 11.05 -2.24 9.00
CA PHE A 211 9.70 -1.70 9.05
C PHE A 211 8.88 -2.31 10.18
N VAL A 212 8.03 -1.48 10.79
CA VAL A 212 6.86 -1.95 11.53
C VAL A 212 5.70 -2.03 10.52
N VAL A 213 5.29 -3.24 10.17
CA VAL A 213 4.26 -3.46 9.15
C VAL A 213 2.89 -3.54 9.83
N LEU A 214 1.97 -2.67 9.42
CA LEU A 214 0.57 -2.70 9.87
C LEU A 214 -0.34 -3.14 8.73
N LYS A 215 -1.23 -4.11 8.97
CA LYS A 215 -2.22 -4.57 7.98
C LYS A 215 -3.51 -3.75 8.13
N PHE A 216 -3.82 -2.95 7.13
CA PHE A 216 -5.09 -2.22 7.04
C PHE A 216 -6.16 -3.09 6.37
N ASP A 217 -7.18 -3.44 7.15
CA ASP A 217 -8.37 -4.14 6.67
C ASP A 217 -9.61 -3.24 6.84
N PRO A 218 -10.24 -2.78 5.75
CA PRO A 218 -11.50 -2.03 5.83
C PRO A 218 -12.63 -2.77 6.57
N LYS A 219 -12.58 -4.11 6.66
CA LYS A 219 -13.60 -4.95 7.33
C LYS A 219 -13.34 -5.08 8.83
N ASN A 220 -12.09 -4.96 9.27
CA ASN A 220 -11.71 -4.98 10.67
C ASN A 220 -10.66 -3.90 10.96
N LEU A 221 -11.15 -2.70 11.28
CA LEU A 221 -10.31 -1.54 11.52
C LEU A 221 -9.83 -1.39 12.96
N ASP A 222 -10.52 -2.03 13.91
CA ASP A 222 -10.24 -1.83 15.34
C ASP A 222 -8.86 -2.36 15.72
N SER A 223 -8.49 -3.55 15.23
CA SER A 223 -7.15 -4.12 15.42
C SER A 223 -6.07 -3.22 14.84
N PHE A 224 -6.28 -2.71 13.62
CA PHE A 224 -5.36 -1.78 12.97
C PHE A 224 -5.18 -0.48 13.77
N TYR A 225 -6.26 0.09 14.31
CA TYR A 225 -6.20 1.31 15.11
C TYR A 225 -5.50 1.09 16.44
N LYS A 226 -5.79 -0.02 17.14
CA LYS A 226 -5.09 -0.39 18.38
C LYS A 226 -3.58 -0.55 18.16
N SER A 227 -3.17 -1.27 17.12
CA SER A 227 -1.74 -1.39 16.80
C SER A 227 -1.07 -0.05 16.47
N LEU A 228 -1.78 0.87 15.80
CA LEU A 228 -1.27 2.21 15.56
C LEU A 228 -1.15 3.01 16.86
N GLU A 229 -2.18 2.98 17.72
CA GLU A 229 -2.18 3.61 19.04
C GLU A 229 -0.99 3.13 19.89
N GLU A 230 -0.77 1.82 19.97
CA GLU A 230 0.34 1.21 20.70
C GLU A 230 1.69 1.76 20.23
N ILE A 231 1.91 1.87 18.90
CA ILE A 231 3.15 2.43 18.35
C ILE A 231 3.32 3.89 18.76
N LEU A 232 2.26 4.69 18.73
CA LEU A 232 2.33 6.11 19.12
C LEU A 232 2.69 6.25 20.60
N ILE A 233 2.09 5.43 21.48
CA ILE A 233 2.38 5.40 22.91
C ILE A 233 3.83 4.97 23.16
N GLN A 234 4.29 3.89 22.52
CA GLN A 234 5.68 3.41 22.62
C GLN A 234 6.71 4.45 22.16
N GLN A 235 6.31 5.40 21.31
CA GLN A 235 7.14 6.49 20.84
C GLN A 235 6.95 7.80 21.63
N ASN A 236 6.34 7.70 22.82
CA ASN A 236 6.13 8.81 23.76
C ASN A 236 5.32 9.97 23.16
N VAL A 237 4.36 9.66 22.27
CA VAL A 237 3.36 10.63 21.85
C VAL A 237 2.43 10.91 23.05
N PRO A 238 2.20 12.17 23.46
CA PRO A 238 1.33 12.50 24.58
C PRO A 238 -0.06 11.90 24.43
N ARG A 239 -0.63 11.42 25.54
CA ARG A 239 -1.90 10.68 25.55
C ARG A 239 -3.05 11.47 24.89
N GLU A 240 -3.15 12.76 25.19
CA GLU A 240 -4.11 13.69 24.57
C GLU A 240 -4.07 13.68 23.02
N LYS A 241 -2.88 13.57 22.43
CA LYS A 241 -2.68 13.53 20.98
C LYS A 241 -3.03 12.17 20.40
N VAL A 242 -2.69 11.11 21.13
CA VAL A 242 -3.05 9.74 20.75
C VAL A 242 -4.57 9.59 20.71
N GLU A 243 -5.27 10.08 21.74
CA GLU A 243 -6.73 10.08 21.82
C GLU A 243 -7.38 10.95 20.73
N PHE A 244 -6.82 12.13 20.45
CA PHE A 244 -7.24 12.94 19.31
C PHE A 244 -7.09 12.17 17.98
N ILE A 245 -5.94 11.53 17.76
CA ILE A 245 -5.69 10.75 16.54
C ILE A 245 -6.68 9.57 16.43
N ASP A 246 -6.88 8.80 17.50
CA ASP A 246 -7.79 7.66 17.52
C ASP A 246 -9.23 8.08 17.21
N LYS A 247 -9.72 9.15 17.86
CA LYS A 247 -11.02 9.75 17.57
C LYS A 247 -11.15 10.15 16.10
N GLU A 248 -10.15 10.85 15.57
CA GLU A 248 -10.17 11.35 14.19
C GLU A 248 -10.18 10.23 13.14
N ILE A 249 -9.36 9.18 13.31
CA ILE A 249 -9.26 8.09 12.32
C ILE A 249 -10.49 7.17 12.32
N ARG A 250 -11.19 7.06 13.46
CA ARG A 250 -12.45 6.32 13.60
C ARG A 250 -13.63 7.11 13.04
N THR A 251 -13.63 8.43 13.24
CA THR A 251 -14.75 9.30 12.86
C THR A 251 -14.70 9.69 11.38
N TYR A 252 -13.52 10.11 10.90
CA TYR A 252 -13.41 10.75 9.60
C TYR A 252 -12.67 9.89 8.57
N ARG A 253 -13.13 9.98 7.32
CA ARG A 253 -12.50 9.35 6.17
C ARG A 253 -11.94 10.42 5.25
N ILE A 254 -10.70 10.22 4.79
CA ILE A 254 -10.10 11.09 3.77
C ILE A 254 -11.01 11.12 2.53
N LYS A 255 -11.17 12.29 1.90
CA LYS A 255 -12.09 12.53 0.76
C LYS A 255 -12.03 11.47 -0.36
N HIS A 256 -10.83 10.98 -0.67
CA HIS A 256 -10.58 10.00 -1.72
C HIS A 256 -10.66 8.53 -1.27
N SER A 257 -11.15 8.27 -0.05
CA SER A 257 -11.56 6.93 0.38
C SER A 257 -12.69 6.43 -0.52
N THR A 258 -12.68 5.14 -0.83
CA THR A 258 -13.71 4.47 -1.64
C THR A 258 -14.53 3.45 -0.84
N THR A 259 -14.10 3.13 0.38
CA THR A 259 -14.79 2.17 1.25
C THR A 259 -16.24 2.63 1.50
N GLY A 260 -17.19 1.71 1.35
CA GLY A 260 -18.62 1.94 1.63
C GLY A 260 -19.35 2.84 0.64
N LYS A 261 -18.71 3.29 -0.46
CA LYS A 261 -19.39 4.12 -1.47
C LYS A 261 -20.18 3.25 -2.45
N ALA A 262 -21.39 3.68 -2.81
CA ALA A 262 -22.28 2.96 -3.74
C ALA A 262 -21.57 2.56 -5.05
N LYS A 263 -20.78 3.46 -5.65
CA LYS A 263 -19.99 3.17 -6.86
C LYS A 263 -18.95 2.06 -6.68
N THR A 264 -18.42 1.90 -5.47
CA THR A 264 -17.48 0.82 -5.17
C THR A 264 -18.20 -0.50 -5.00
N ILE A 265 -19.40 -0.51 -4.39
CA ILE A 265 -20.25 -1.69 -4.28
C ILE A 265 -20.66 -2.18 -5.67
N GLU A 266 -21.16 -1.29 -6.53
CA GLU A 266 -21.52 -1.60 -7.92
C GLU A 266 -20.33 -2.16 -8.72
N PHE A 267 -19.13 -1.60 -8.52
CA PHE A 267 -17.93 -2.10 -9.17
C PHE A 267 -17.55 -3.49 -8.67
N ILE A 268 -17.63 -3.74 -7.37
CA ILE A 268 -17.29 -5.03 -6.72
C ILE A 268 -18.15 -6.16 -7.29
N GLU A 269 -19.46 -5.95 -7.42
CA GLU A 269 -20.39 -6.94 -7.99
C GLU A 269 -19.96 -7.39 -9.40
N LYS A 270 -19.60 -6.43 -10.26
CA LYS A 270 -19.12 -6.72 -11.62
C LYS A 270 -17.72 -7.34 -11.63
N PHE A 271 -16.86 -6.89 -10.72
CA PHE A 271 -15.45 -7.27 -10.67
C PHE A 271 -15.25 -8.72 -10.22
N TYR A 272 -15.98 -9.17 -9.19
CA TYR A 272 -15.80 -10.52 -8.66
C TYR A 272 -16.36 -11.63 -9.57
N ASN A 273 -17.20 -11.28 -10.54
CA ASN A 273 -17.69 -12.22 -11.56
C ASN A 273 -16.61 -12.56 -12.62
N GLU A 274 -15.51 -11.81 -12.67
CA GLU A 274 -14.46 -11.96 -13.69
C GLU A 274 -13.27 -12.78 -13.18
N LYS A 275 -13.46 -14.10 -13.01
CA LYS A 275 -12.45 -15.00 -12.43
C LYS A 275 -11.06 -14.86 -13.06
N GLY A 276 -10.96 -14.83 -14.40
CA GLY A 276 -9.67 -14.68 -15.10
C GLY A 276 -8.93 -13.36 -14.81
N VAL A 277 -9.67 -12.30 -14.46
CA VAL A 277 -9.06 -11.04 -14.01
C VAL A 277 -8.49 -11.19 -12.60
N ILE A 278 -9.21 -11.88 -11.72
CA ILE A 278 -8.78 -12.12 -10.34
C ILE A 278 -7.54 -13.01 -10.32
N GLU A 279 -7.52 -14.08 -11.11
CA GLU A 279 -6.33 -14.93 -11.32
C GLU A 279 -5.12 -14.10 -11.74
N LYS A 280 -5.31 -13.22 -12.72
CA LYS A 280 -4.23 -12.36 -13.21
C LYS A 280 -3.75 -11.37 -12.14
N LEU A 281 -4.65 -10.85 -11.31
CA LEU A 281 -4.28 -10.01 -10.17
C LEU A 281 -3.55 -10.79 -9.08
N ILE A 282 -3.91 -12.04 -8.83
CA ILE A 282 -3.18 -12.93 -7.94
C ILE A 282 -1.74 -13.11 -8.45
N GLU A 283 -1.53 -13.34 -9.74
CA GLU A 283 -0.19 -13.43 -10.33
C GLU A 283 0.61 -12.14 -10.16
N ILE A 284 0.01 -10.98 -10.47
CA ILE A 284 0.65 -9.66 -10.33
C ILE A 284 1.08 -9.42 -8.88
N PHE A 285 0.20 -9.72 -7.92
CA PHE A 285 0.39 -9.39 -6.50
C PHE A 285 0.84 -10.59 -5.65
N TYR A 286 1.25 -11.70 -6.24
CA TYR A 286 1.58 -12.94 -5.52
C TYR A 286 2.59 -12.71 -4.40
N SER A 287 3.62 -11.89 -4.67
CA SER A 287 4.62 -11.54 -3.66
C SER A 287 4.02 -10.79 -2.48
N ASP A 288 3.04 -9.90 -2.68
CA ASP A 288 2.37 -9.21 -1.58
C ASP A 288 1.54 -10.18 -0.73
N PHE A 289 0.84 -11.13 -1.35
CA PHE A 289 0.05 -12.13 -0.62
C PHE A 289 0.95 -13.00 0.27
N LYS A 290 2.04 -13.51 -0.30
CA LYS A 290 3.00 -14.36 0.41
C LYS A 290 3.74 -13.59 1.50
N GLU A 291 4.24 -12.40 1.18
CA GLU A 291 5.11 -11.62 2.06
C GLU A 291 4.36 -11.05 3.27
N PHE A 292 3.15 -10.55 3.05
CA PHE A 292 2.34 -9.93 4.10
C PHE A 292 1.27 -10.86 4.65
N ASP A 293 1.33 -12.16 4.32
CA ASP A 293 0.41 -13.18 4.81
C ASP A 293 -1.06 -12.73 4.68
N PHE A 294 -1.44 -12.43 3.43
CA PHE A 294 -2.82 -12.19 3.06
C PHE A 294 -3.40 -13.46 2.45
N GLN A 295 -4.64 -13.78 2.81
CA GLN A 295 -5.35 -14.91 2.22
C GLN A 295 -5.54 -14.69 0.71
N LEU A 296 -5.20 -15.71 -0.08
CA LEU A 296 -5.50 -15.74 -1.51
C LEU A 296 -7.02 -15.83 -1.70
N PRO A 297 -7.61 -15.07 -2.65
CA PRO A 297 -9.00 -15.23 -3.01
C PRO A 297 -9.30 -16.68 -3.42
N ASN A 298 -10.38 -17.25 -2.90
CA ASN A 298 -10.92 -18.51 -3.39
C ASN A 298 -11.76 -18.19 -4.64
N ILE A 299 -11.36 -18.70 -5.80
CA ILE A 299 -11.90 -18.37 -7.12
C ILE A 299 -12.38 -19.61 -7.87
#